data_AF-A0A540L5F5-F1
#
_entry.id   AF-A0A540L5F5-F1
#
_cell.length_a   1.000
_cell.length_b   1.000
_cell.length_c   1.000
_cell.angle_alpha   90.00
_cell.angle_beta   90.00
_cell.angle_gamma   90.00
#
_symmetry.space_group_name_H-M   'P 1'
#
loop_
_entity.id
_entity.type
_entity.pdbx_description
1 polymer ?
#
loop_
_entity_poly.entity_id
_entity_poly.type
_entity_poly.pdbx_seq_one_letter_code
_entity_poly.pdbx_strand_id
1 'polypeptide(L)'
;MQLHFSPSMRSITISSSNGFIDLMKIKVGARHISYRTVFHTILILAFLLPFVFILTAVVTLEGVNKCSSFDCLGRRLGPRLLGRVDDSAQRLVRDFYKVLNQVNTEEIPAGLKLPDSFNQLVSEMKNNQYDARTFAFMLRAMMENFEKEVRESKFSELMNKHYAASSVPKSIHCLSLRLTDEYSSNAHARKQLPPPELLPLLSDNSYHHFVLSTDNILAASVVVASAVQSSLQPEKIVFHVITDKKTYAGMHSWFALNPVSPAIVEVKGVHQFDWLTRENVPVLEAVENQYGIRNYYHGNHILGANLSATTPRTFASKLQARSPKYISLLNHLRIYIPELFPNLDKVVFLDDDVVIQRDLSPLWGIDLGGKVNGAVETCRGEDEWVMSKRFRNYFNFSHPLVSKNLDPEECAWAYGMNIFDLNAWRKTNIRETYHSWVKENLKSNLTIWKLGTLPPALIAFRGHVHAIDPKWHMLGLGYQNKTDIESVSRAAVIHYNGQSKPWLQIGFEHLRPFWTKYINYSNDFVRNCHILES
;
A
#
# COMPACT_ATOMS: atom_id res chain seq x y z
N MET A 1 -38.48 61.76 25.69
CA MET A 1 -37.26 62.18 26.41
C MET A 1 -36.24 62.59 25.35
N GLN A 2 -36.05 63.89 25.14
CA GLN A 2 -35.13 64.40 24.12
C GLN A 2 -33.86 64.92 24.83
N LEU A 3 -32.70 64.44 24.40
CA LEU A 3 -31.39 64.83 24.94
C LEU A 3 -30.69 65.71 23.90
N HIS A 4 -30.48 66.99 24.24
CA HIS A 4 -29.65 67.89 23.45
C HIS A 4 -28.27 68.03 24.11
N PHE A 5 -27.21 67.77 23.33
CA PHE A 5 -25.82 67.96 23.74
C PHE A 5 -25.30 69.29 23.19
N SER A 6 -24.71 70.12 24.06
CA SER A 6 -24.02 71.37 23.70
C SER A 6 -22.49 71.19 23.87
N PRO A 7 -21.64 71.80 23.03
CA PRO A 7 -20.25 71.38 22.84
C PRO A 7 -19.24 71.84 23.91
N SER A 8 -19.69 72.41 25.05
CA SER A 8 -18.80 72.95 26.09
C SER A 8 -18.88 72.24 27.45
N MET A 9 -19.53 71.06 27.52
CA MET A 9 -19.46 70.07 28.62
C MET A 9 -19.36 70.65 30.05
N ARG A 10 -20.29 71.51 30.47
CA ARG A 10 -20.35 71.98 31.88
C ARG A 10 -21.69 71.85 32.61
N SER A 11 -22.75 71.34 31.98
CA SER A 11 -23.96 70.89 32.71
C SER A 11 -24.90 70.09 31.83
N ILE A 12 -25.52 69.05 32.39
CA ILE A 12 -26.63 68.29 31.77
C ILE A 12 -27.92 68.71 32.49
N THR A 13 -28.91 69.18 31.75
CA THR A 13 -30.25 69.48 32.28
C THR A 13 -31.26 68.51 31.65
N ILE A 14 -32.00 67.79 32.48
CA ILE A 14 -33.10 66.90 32.05
C ILE A 14 -34.40 67.54 32.50
N SER A 15 -35.28 67.89 31.56
CA SER A 15 -36.65 68.32 31.86
C SER A 15 -37.64 67.28 31.36
N SER A 16 -38.49 66.74 32.24
CA SER A 16 -39.73 66.06 31.86
C SER A 16 -40.92 66.93 32.23
N SER A 17 -41.89 66.99 31.32
CA SER A 17 -43.20 67.59 31.53
C SER A 17 -43.94 66.88 32.68
N ASN A 18 -44.59 67.70 33.51
CA ASN A 18 -45.51 67.40 34.62
C ASN A 18 -44.90 67.22 36.02
N GLY A 19 -44.96 68.32 36.80
CA GLY A 19 -45.61 68.33 38.12
C GLY A 19 -44.80 67.98 39.38
N PHE A 20 -44.47 69.03 40.15
CA PHE A 20 -44.24 69.11 41.61
C PHE A 20 -42.96 68.52 42.27
N ILE A 21 -42.01 69.44 42.51
CA ILE A 21 -41.26 69.80 43.75
C ILE A 21 -40.89 68.68 44.75
N ASP A 22 -39.59 68.43 44.96
CA ASP A 22 -38.86 68.85 46.18
C ASP A 22 -37.33 68.62 46.08
N LEU A 23 -36.51 69.58 46.53
CA LEU A 23 -35.04 69.51 46.51
C LEU A 23 -34.48 69.70 47.93
N MET A 24 -34.11 68.59 48.56
CA MET A 24 -33.46 68.56 49.87
C MET A 24 -31.96 68.86 49.73
N LYS A 25 -31.52 70.06 50.15
CA LYS A 25 -30.10 70.46 50.22
C LYS A 25 -29.39 69.79 51.40
N ILE A 26 -28.43 68.91 51.13
CA ILE A 26 -27.48 68.41 52.15
C ILE A 26 -26.21 69.26 52.10
N LYS A 27 -25.99 70.09 53.13
CA LYS A 27 -24.71 70.76 53.40
C LYS A 27 -23.74 69.74 54.01
N VAL A 28 -22.68 69.37 53.31
CA VAL A 28 -21.55 68.62 53.88
C VAL A 28 -20.49 69.62 54.33
N GLY A 29 -20.27 69.70 55.65
CA GLY A 29 -19.21 70.51 56.24
C GLY A 29 -17.83 69.92 55.95
N ALA A 30 -16.91 70.73 55.43
CA ALA A 30 -15.52 70.35 55.22
C ALA A 30 -14.81 70.16 56.58
N ARG A 31 -14.39 68.93 56.89
CA ARG A 31 -13.44 68.66 57.98
C ARG A 31 -12.03 68.82 57.44
N HIS A 32 -11.30 69.79 57.99
CA HIS A 32 -9.86 69.96 57.76
C HIS A 32 -9.10 68.69 58.22
N ILE A 33 -8.50 67.98 57.27
CA ILE A 33 -7.55 66.89 57.57
C ILE A 33 -6.21 67.54 57.89
N SER A 34 -5.67 67.23 59.07
CA SER A 34 -4.37 67.74 59.53
C SER A 34 -3.25 67.28 58.59
N TYR A 35 -2.39 68.22 58.19
CA TYR A 35 -1.22 68.00 57.34
C TYR A 35 -0.29 66.88 57.87
N ARG A 36 -0.28 66.67 59.19
CA ARG A 36 0.48 65.62 59.86
C ARG A 36 0.00 64.21 59.50
N THR A 37 -1.30 64.03 59.29
CA THR A 37 -1.89 62.74 58.89
C THR A 37 -1.60 62.44 57.42
N VAL A 38 -1.59 63.48 56.57
CA VAL A 38 -1.25 63.36 55.14
C VAL A 38 0.23 63.00 54.95
N PHE A 39 1.11 63.56 55.76
CA PHE A 39 2.54 63.24 55.69
C PHE A 39 2.81 61.77 56.03
N HIS A 40 2.20 61.25 57.09
CA HIS A 40 2.38 59.85 57.47
C HIS A 40 1.74 58.87 56.49
N THR A 41 0.59 59.20 55.89
CA THR A 41 0.00 58.35 54.85
C THR A 41 0.85 58.32 53.58
N ILE A 42 1.41 59.45 53.16
CA ILE A 42 2.33 59.50 52.01
C ILE A 42 3.61 58.71 52.30
N LEU A 43 4.18 58.82 53.51
CA LEU A 43 5.38 58.06 53.90
C LEU A 43 5.12 56.55 53.91
N ILE A 44 3.97 56.11 54.41
CA ILE A 44 3.57 54.70 54.42
C ILE A 44 3.36 54.18 52.99
N LEU A 45 2.70 54.97 52.12
CA LEU A 45 2.52 54.63 50.71
C LEU A 45 3.87 54.55 49.97
N ALA A 46 4.80 55.46 50.24
CA ALA A 46 6.13 55.46 49.63
C ALA A 46 6.96 54.21 49.98
N PHE A 47 6.76 53.63 51.17
CA PHE A 47 7.43 52.39 51.58
C PHE A 47 6.69 51.12 51.12
N LEU A 48 5.36 51.12 51.07
CA LEU A 48 4.59 49.94 50.69
C LEU A 48 4.52 49.71 49.17
N LEU A 49 4.45 50.79 48.38
CA LEU A 49 4.30 50.68 46.92
C LEU A 49 5.45 49.93 46.22
N PRO A 50 6.74 50.15 46.57
CA PRO A 50 7.84 49.38 45.98
C PRO A 50 7.76 47.89 46.35
N PHE A 51 7.34 47.58 47.57
CA PHE A 51 7.23 46.19 48.05
C PHE A 51 6.09 45.44 47.34
N VAL A 52 4.95 46.11 47.13
CA VAL A 52 3.83 45.57 46.36
C VAL A 52 4.23 45.39 44.88
N PHE A 53 4.96 46.34 44.31
CA PHE A 53 5.46 46.24 42.94
C PHE A 53 6.46 45.10 42.74
N ILE A 54 7.39 44.89 43.68
CA ILE A 54 8.33 43.76 43.63
C ILE A 54 7.57 42.44 43.77
N LEU A 55 6.61 42.35 44.70
CA LEU A 55 5.83 41.14 44.92
C LEU A 55 5.00 40.77 43.68
N THR A 56 4.37 41.75 43.01
CA THR A 56 3.61 41.48 41.78
C THR A 56 4.53 41.18 40.59
N ALA A 57 5.67 41.88 40.47
CA ALA A 57 6.64 41.62 39.40
C ALA A 57 7.25 40.22 39.48
N VAL A 58 7.60 39.74 40.68
CA VAL A 58 8.13 38.38 40.91
C VAL A 58 7.09 37.32 40.57
N VAL A 59 5.82 37.53 40.95
CA VAL A 59 4.71 36.62 40.61
C VAL A 59 4.43 36.56 39.10
N THR A 60 4.72 37.64 38.36
CA THR A 60 4.57 37.65 36.89
C THR A 60 5.77 37.05 36.14
N LEU A 61 6.95 36.96 36.78
CA LEU A 61 8.18 36.46 36.16
C LEU A 61 8.38 34.94 36.33
N GLU A 62 7.78 34.31 37.34
CA GLU A 62 7.85 32.85 37.51
C GLU A 62 6.66 32.14 36.87
N GLY A 63 6.91 31.48 35.73
CA GLY A 63 5.95 30.67 35.00
C GLY A 63 5.32 29.56 35.84
N VAL A 64 4.04 29.30 35.56
CA VAL A 64 3.01 28.58 36.34
C VAL A 64 3.35 27.14 36.82
N ASN A 65 4.48 26.52 36.45
CA ASN A 65 4.61 25.06 36.51
C ASN A 65 5.82 24.46 37.27
N LYS A 66 6.57 25.21 38.10
CA LYS A 66 7.57 24.58 38.99
C LYS A 66 7.60 25.25 40.36
N CYS A 67 7.02 24.60 41.37
CA CYS A 67 7.15 25.04 42.75
C CYS A 67 7.64 23.87 43.62
N SER A 68 8.91 23.90 43.98
CA SER A 68 9.57 22.87 44.79
C SER A 68 10.51 23.52 45.81
N SER A 69 9.97 24.33 46.71
CA SER A 69 10.64 24.73 47.96
C SER A 69 9.63 25.22 49.00
N PHE A 70 10.12 25.35 50.23
CA PHE A 70 9.38 25.66 51.48
C PHE A 70 8.59 26.98 51.50
N ASP A 71 8.57 27.75 50.42
CA ASP A 71 7.91 29.07 50.34
C ASP A 71 6.40 29.01 49.99
N CYS A 72 5.87 27.80 49.74
CA CYS A 72 4.43 27.57 49.59
C CYS A 72 3.64 27.58 50.91
N LEU A 73 4.29 27.72 52.07
CA LEU A 73 3.59 27.76 53.36
C LEU A 73 2.65 28.98 53.49
N GLY A 74 2.92 30.09 52.81
CA GLY A 74 2.03 31.25 52.76
C GLY A 74 0.70 31.01 52.04
N ARG A 75 0.61 30.01 51.16
CA ARG A 75 -0.65 29.66 50.46
C ARG A 75 -1.57 28.75 51.26
N ARG A 76 -1.10 28.15 52.37
CA ARG A 76 -1.91 27.26 53.22
C ARG A 76 -2.58 27.99 54.40
N LEU A 77 -2.14 29.20 54.73
CA LEU A 77 -2.60 29.98 55.91
C LEU A 77 -2.94 31.46 55.61
N GLY A 78 -3.01 31.89 54.35
CA GLY A 78 -3.46 33.23 53.94
C GLY A 78 -4.97 33.33 53.67
N PRO A 79 -5.60 34.52 53.78
CA PRO A 79 -7.06 34.64 53.75
C PRO A 79 -7.61 34.23 52.38
N ARG A 80 -8.51 33.25 52.40
CA ARG A 80 -9.32 32.72 51.28
C ARG A 80 -10.21 33.77 50.55
N LEU A 81 -9.87 35.06 50.57
CA LEU A 81 -10.80 36.11 50.17
C LEU A 81 -10.67 36.61 48.72
N LEU A 82 -9.50 36.54 48.07
CA LEU A 82 -9.34 37.12 46.72
C LEU A 82 -8.34 36.31 45.88
N GLY A 83 -8.85 35.38 45.07
CA GLY A 83 -8.06 34.61 44.11
C GLY A 83 -8.57 33.19 43.92
N ARG A 84 -9.75 33.04 43.31
CA ARG A 84 -10.21 31.75 42.77
C ARG A 84 -9.18 31.29 41.75
N VAL A 85 -8.39 30.25 42.05
CA VAL A 85 -7.90 29.37 40.99
C VAL A 85 -9.16 28.90 40.26
N ASP A 86 -9.21 29.08 38.94
CA ASP A 86 -10.43 28.90 38.15
C ASP A 86 -10.78 27.40 38.02
N ASP A 87 -11.30 26.86 39.12
CA ASP A 87 -11.81 25.50 39.30
C ASP A 87 -13.02 25.24 38.37
N SER A 88 -13.58 26.29 37.78
CA SER A 88 -14.74 26.22 36.88
C SER A 88 -14.41 25.56 35.55
N ALA A 89 -13.26 25.87 34.94
CA ALA A 89 -12.82 25.28 33.67
C ALA A 89 -12.45 23.80 33.84
N GLN A 90 -11.73 23.45 34.90
CA GLN A 90 -11.41 22.05 35.21
C GLN A 90 -12.66 21.24 35.56
N ARG A 91 -13.63 21.85 36.24
CA ARG A 91 -14.92 21.24 36.53
C ARG A 91 -15.74 21.03 35.25
N LEU A 92 -15.77 21.98 34.33
CA LEU A 92 -16.46 21.86 33.03
C LEU A 92 -15.89 20.70 32.20
N VAL A 93 -14.56 20.58 32.09
CA VAL A 93 -13.91 19.48 31.36
C VAL A 93 -14.23 18.13 32.02
N ARG A 94 -14.22 18.06 33.36
CA ARG A 94 -14.54 16.84 34.10
C ARG A 94 -16.01 16.43 33.90
N ASP A 95 -16.91 17.39 33.91
CA ASP A 95 -18.34 17.15 33.71
C ASP A 95 -18.62 16.76 32.25
N PHE A 96 -17.92 17.34 31.28
CA PHE A 96 -17.99 16.94 29.87
C PHE A 96 -17.48 15.52 29.65
N TYR A 97 -16.36 15.14 30.26
CA TYR A 97 -15.85 13.77 30.22
C TYR A 97 -16.86 12.76 30.80
N LYS A 98 -17.50 13.07 31.92
CA LYS A 98 -18.55 12.21 32.50
C LYS A 98 -19.70 12.00 31.52
N VAL A 99 -20.15 13.06 30.86
CA VAL A 99 -21.24 12.98 29.87
C VAL A 99 -20.83 12.13 28.67
N LEU A 100 -19.63 12.34 28.12
CA LEU A 100 -19.11 11.51 27.03
C LEU A 100 -19.02 10.03 27.43
N ASN A 101 -18.53 9.74 28.64
CA ASN A 101 -18.41 8.37 29.13
C ASN A 101 -19.77 7.70 29.37
N GLN A 102 -20.76 8.43 29.86
CA GLN A 102 -22.14 7.95 29.99
C GLN A 102 -22.73 7.65 28.62
N VAL A 103 -22.67 8.63 27.71
CA VAL A 103 -23.18 8.49 26.35
C VAL A 103 -22.53 7.31 25.64
N ASN A 104 -21.23 7.07 25.80
CA ASN A 104 -20.51 5.96 25.17
C ASN A 104 -21.13 4.58 25.45
N THR A 105 -21.82 4.41 26.59
CA THR A 105 -22.48 3.15 26.98
C THR A 105 -23.97 3.09 26.65
N GLU A 106 -24.60 4.21 26.33
CA GLU A 106 -26.03 4.32 26.03
C GLU A 106 -26.30 4.13 24.53
N GLU A 107 -27.50 3.70 24.14
CA GLU A 107 -27.88 3.66 22.71
C GLU A 107 -28.09 5.08 22.15
N ILE A 108 -27.76 5.29 20.88
CA ILE A 108 -28.01 6.59 20.22
C ILE A 108 -29.53 6.76 20.04
N PRO A 109 -30.13 7.88 20.48
CA PRO A 109 -31.56 8.12 20.33
C PRO A 109 -32.04 8.02 18.87
N ALA A 110 -33.11 7.26 18.62
CA ALA A 110 -33.72 7.14 17.30
C ALA A 110 -34.31 8.49 16.85
N GLY A 111 -33.97 8.93 15.62
CA GLY A 111 -34.47 10.18 15.04
C GLY A 111 -33.61 11.43 15.33
N LEU A 112 -32.43 11.27 15.93
CA LEU A 112 -31.46 12.35 16.07
C LEU A 112 -31.01 12.83 14.68
N LYS A 113 -31.24 14.11 14.37
CA LYS A 113 -30.73 14.72 13.12
C LYS A 113 -29.24 14.97 13.27
N LEU A 114 -28.44 14.36 12.41
CA LEU A 114 -27.00 14.52 12.40
C LEU A 114 -26.60 15.64 11.44
N PRO A 115 -25.74 16.57 11.87
CA PRO A 115 -25.09 17.52 10.97
C PRO A 115 -24.20 16.80 9.95
N ASP A 116 -24.10 17.32 8.73
CA ASP A 116 -23.26 16.73 7.67
C ASP A 116 -21.77 17.05 7.87
N SER A 117 -21.44 18.05 8.71
CA SER A 117 -20.06 18.47 8.96
C SER A 117 -19.86 19.02 10.37
N PHE A 118 -18.61 19.04 10.82
CA PHE A 118 -18.24 19.68 12.09
C PHE A 118 -18.62 21.17 12.12
N ASN A 119 -18.50 21.88 10.99
CA ASN A 119 -18.87 23.30 10.91
C ASN A 119 -20.38 23.50 11.10
N GLN A 120 -21.19 22.61 10.54
CA GLN A 120 -22.63 22.63 10.74
C GLN A 120 -22.99 22.29 12.18
N LEU A 121 -22.34 21.30 12.80
CA LEU A 121 -22.50 21.00 14.23
C LEU A 121 -22.23 22.25 15.08
N VAL A 122 -21.13 22.96 14.85
CA VAL A 122 -20.80 24.20 15.58
C VAL A 122 -21.84 25.31 15.35
N SER A 123 -22.32 25.46 14.11
CA SER A 123 -23.37 26.44 13.77
C SER A 123 -24.70 26.12 14.46
N GLU A 124 -25.11 24.86 14.44
CA GLU A 124 -26.32 24.39 15.10
C GLU A 124 -26.21 24.51 16.61
N MET A 125 -25.05 24.22 17.22
CA MET A 125 -24.81 24.46 18.65
C MET A 125 -24.92 25.93 19.06
N LYS A 126 -24.57 26.85 18.15
CA LYS A 126 -24.69 28.30 18.41
C LYS A 126 -26.14 28.76 18.34
N ASN A 127 -26.93 28.19 17.42
CA ASN A 127 -28.29 28.65 17.12
C ASN A 127 -29.37 27.89 17.93
N ASN A 128 -29.11 26.62 18.23
CA ASN A 128 -29.98 25.74 19.01
C ASN A 128 -29.28 25.48 20.35
N GLN A 129 -29.93 25.82 21.47
CA GLN A 129 -29.37 25.62 22.81
C GLN A 129 -29.41 24.15 23.23
N TYR A 130 -28.63 23.29 22.58
CA TYR A 130 -28.52 21.88 22.94
C TYR A 130 -27.83 21.70 24.30
N ASP A 131 -28.30 20.74 25.09
CA ASP A 131 -27.62 20.35 26.31
C ASP A 131 -26.36 19.52 25.99
N ALA A 132 -25.44 19.43 26.97
CA ALA A 132 -24.18 18.73 26.81
C ALA A 132 -24.37 17.25 26.44
N ARG A 133 -25.48 16.64 26.87
CA ARG A 133 -25.82 15.24 26.59
C ARG A 133 -26.24 15.06 25.13
N THR A 134 -27.14 15.91 24.61
CA THR A 134 -27.53 15.87 23.19
C THR A 134 -26.32 16.13 22.29
N PHE A 135 -25.47 17.09 22.64
CA PHE A 135 -24.23 17.33 21.91
C PHE A 135 -23.31 16.11 21.90
N ALA A 136 -23.11 15.45 23.05
CA ALA A 136 -22.30 14.25 23.14
C ALA A 136 -22.86 13.10 22.29
N PHE A 137 -24.19 12.92 22.26
CA PHE A 137 -24.84 11.95 21.38
C PHE A 137 -24.67 12.29 19.90
N MET A 138 -24.86 13.56 19.52
CA MET A 138 -24.66 14.02 18.13
C MET A 138 -23.21 13.80 17.69
N LEU A 139 -22.24 14.18 18.53
CA LEU A 139 -20.82 14.00 18.24
C LEU A 139 -20.47 12.52 18.08
N ARG A 140 -20.91 11.65 19.01
CA ARG A 140 -20.67 10.21 18.91
C ARG A 140 -21.30 9.64 17.64
N ALA A 141 -22.55 9.97 17.36
CA ALA A 141 -23.24 9.49 16.17
C ALA A 141 -22.59 9.97 14.87
N MET A 142 -22.11 11.22 14.82
CA MET A 142 -21.31 11.72 13.69
C MET A 142 -19.99 10.96 13.55
N MET A 143 -19.28 10.70 14.66
CA MET A 143 -18.03 9.92 14.65
C MET A 143 -18.26 8.48 14.16
N GLU A 144 -19.28 7.78 14.68
CA GLU A 144 -19.66 6.45 14.22
C GLU A 144 -20.04 6.45 12.73
N ASN A 145 -20.76 7.47 12.26
CA ASN A 145 -21.11 7.60 10.85
C ASN A 145 -19.87 7.84 9.98
N PHE A 146 -18.97 8.75 10.37
CA PHE A 146 -17.73 8.99 9.63
C PHE A 146 -16.81 7.77 9.63
N GLU A 147 -16.69 7.04 10.75
CA GLU A 147 -15.94 5.78 10.79
C GLU A 147 -16.54 4.74 9.83
N LYS A 148 -17.86 4.63 9.77
CA LYS A 148 -18.57 3.77 8.82
C LYS A 148 -18.30 4.18 7.37
N GLU A 149 -18.42 5.46 7.03
CA GLU A 149 -18.16 5.98 5.68
C GLU A 149 -16.72 5.78 5.24
N VAL A 150 -15.75 6.03 6.12
CA VAL A 150 -14.33 5.77 5.87
C VAL A 150 -14.09 4.27 5.62
N ARG A 151 -14.73 3.41 6.41
CA ARG A 151 -14.61 1.95 6.25
C ARG A 151 -15.21 1.48 4.93
N GLU A 152 -16.40 1.95 4.56
CA GLU A 152 -17.05 1.63 3.28
C GLU A 152 -16.22 2.13 2.09
N SER A 153 -15.72 3.36 2.17
CA SER A 153 -14.80 3.93 1.19
C SER A 153 -13.54 3.09 1.03
N LYS A 154 -12.98 2.58 2.14
CA LYS A 154 -11.79 1.72 2.10
C LYS A 154 -12.06 0.39 1.41
N PHE A 155 -13.23 -0.22 1.64
CA PHE A 155 -13.61 -1.44 0.92
C PHE A 155 -13.78 -1.19 -0.58
N SER A 156 -14.42 -0.08 -0.95
CA SER A 156 -14.56 0.34 -2.35
C SER A 156 -13.20 0.56 -3.02
N GLU A 157 -12.27 1.27 -2.37
CA GLU A 157 -10.91 1.48 -2.84
C GLU A 157 -10.18 0.14 -3.11
N LEU A 158 -10.23 -0.78 -2.14
CA LEU A 158 -9.58 -2.10 -2.27
C LEU A 158 -10.16 -2.92 -3.42
N MET A 159 -11.49 -2.86 -3.61
CA MET A 159 -12.19 -3.53 -4.69
C MET A 159 -11.80 -2.94 -6.05
N ASN A 160 -11.85 -1.61 -6.20
CA ASN A 160 -11.46 -0.91 -7.41
C ASN A 160 -10.00 -1.16 -7.76
N LYS A 161 -9.12 -1.18 -6.76
CA LYS A 161 -7.71 -1.54 -6.93
C LYS A 161 -7.56 -2.98 -7.44
N HIS A 162 -8.33 -3.93 -6.91
CA HIS A 162 -8.30 -5.31 -7.38
C HIS A 162 -8.75 -5.46 -8.84
N TYR A 163 -9.83 -4.77 -9.23
CA TYR A 163 -10.28 -4.77 -10.62
C TYR A 163 -9.30 -4.08 -11.55
N ALA A 164 -8.76 -2.92 -11.17
CA ALA A 164 -7.75 -2.21 -11.95
C ALA A 164 -6.47 -3.03 -12.12
N ALA A 165 -6.08 -3.83 -11.13
CA ALA A 165 -4.92 -4.72 -11.19
C ALA A 165 -5.13 -5.96 -12.07
N SER A 166 -6.39 -6.37 -12.27
CA SER A 166 -6.75 -7.57 -13.04
C SER A 166 -7.27 -7.25 -14.44
N SER A 167 -7.54 -5.98 -14.73
CA SER A 167 -8.02 -5.54 -16.04
C SER A 167 -6.87 -5.28 -17.01
N VAL A 168 -7.19 -5.32 -18.30
CA VAL A 168 -6.27 -4.95 -19.38
C VAL A 168 -6.54 -3.48 -19.76
N PRO A 169 -5.57 -2.56 -19.60
CA PRO A 169 -5.73 -1.17 -20.03
C PRO A 169 -6.04 -1.06 -21.54
N LYS A 170 -6.85 -0.06 -21.91
CA LYS A 170 -7.23 0.18 -23.31
C LYS A 170 -6.02 0.31 -24.25
N SER A 171 -4.97 0.98 -23.78
CA SER A 171 -3.74 1.21 -24.53
C SER A 171 -2.97 -0.10 -24.80
N ILE A 172 -2.84 -0.97 -23.79
CA ILE A 172 -2.23 -2.31 -23.95
C ILE A 172 -3.11 -3.20 -24.83
N HIS A 173 -4.44 -3.11 -24.71
CA HIS A 173 -5.35 -3.86 -25.57
C HIS A 173 -5.24 -3.42 -27.04
N CYS A 174 -5.16 -2.11 -27.30
CA CYS A 174 -4.87 -1.55 -28.63
C CYS A 174 -3.57 -2.13 -29.18
N LEU A 175 -2.49 -2.12 -28.39
CA LEU A 175 -1.20 -2.64 -28.81
C LEU A 175 -1.30 -4.10 -29.25
N SER A 176 -1.94 -4.94 -28.42
CA SER A 176 -2.13 -6.36 -28.72
C SER A 176 -2.94 -6.59 -30.00
N LEU A 177 -4.03 -5.85 -30.19
CA LEU A 177 -4.87 -6.01 -31.38
C LEU A 177 -4.15 -5.57 -32.65
N ARG A 178 -3.45 -4.43 -32.63
CA ARG A 178 -2.72 -3.92 -33.80
C ARG A 178 -1.58 -4.85 -34.21
N LEU A 179 -0.82 -5.37 -33.25
CA LEU A 179 0.25 -6.33 -33.55
C LEU A 179 -0.29 -7.67 -34.08
N THR A 180 -1.47 -8.08 -33.64
CA THR A 180 -2.15 -9.27 -34.16
C THR A 180 -2.63 -9.05 -35.61
N ASP A 181 -3.10 -7.84 -35.93
CA ASP A 181 -3.43 -7.44 -37.30
C ASP A 181 -2.19 -7.46 -38.21
N GLU A 182 -1.07 -6.91 -37.74
CA GLU A 182 0.23 -6.99 -38.44
C GLU A 182 0.66 -8.44 -38.70
N TYR A 183 0.47 -9.35 -37.73
CA TYR A 183 0.79 -10.76 -37.93
C TYR A 183 0.02 -11.36 -39.12
N SER A 184 -1.18 -10.83 -39.39
CA SER A 184 -2.07 -11.33 -40.44
C SER A 184 -1.73 -10.75 -41.81
N SER A 185 -1.35 -9.47 -41.88
CA SER A 185 -1.18 -8.74 -43.14
C SER A 185 0.28 -8.46 -43.54
N ASN A 186 1.21 -8.43 -42.59
CA ASN A 186 2.61 -8.03 -42.80
C ASN A 186 3.58 -9.22 -42.77
N ALA A 187 4.28 -9.47 -43.88
CA ALA A 187 5.24 -10.56 -43.97
C ALA A 187 6.43 -10.40 -43.01
N HIS A 188 6.84 -9.16 -42.71
CA HIS A 188 7.93 -8.89 -41.76
C HIS A 188 7.53 -9.25 -40.33
N ALA A 189 6.25 -9.09 -39.96
CA ALA A 189 5.73 -9.46 -38.64
C ALA A 189 5.70 -10.98 -38.41
N ARG A 190 5.74 -11.76 -39.50
CA ARG A 190 5.83 -13.23 -39.50
C ARG A 190 7.25 -13.76 -39.75
N LYS A 191 8.26 -12.89 -39.76
CA LYS A 191 9.65 -13.31 -39.95
C LYS A 191 10.05 -14.28 -38.83
N GLN A 192 10.64 -15.42 -39.19
CA GLN A 192 11.09 -16.44 -38.23
C GLN A 192 11.97 -15.82 -37.13
N LEU A 193 11.64 -16.15 -35.88
CA LEU A 193 12.36 -15.71 -34.68
C LEU A 193 12.99 -16.90 -33.95
N PRO A 194 14.33 -16.98 -33.86
CA PRO A 194 15.33 -16.17 -34.57
C PRO A 194 15.50 -16.61 -36.04
N PRO A 195 16.26 -15.88 -36.87
CA PRO A 195 16.63 -16.33 -38.21
C PRO A 195 17.24 -17.75 -38.23
N PRO A 196 17.08 -18.52 -39.33
CA PRO A 196 17.51 -19.92 -39.41
C PRO A 196 18.96 -20.17 -38.98
N GLU A 197 19.86 -19.21 -39.24
CA GLU A 197 21.29 -19.30 -38.93
C GLU A 197 21.57 -19.33 -37.43
N LEU A 198 20.65 -18.78 -36.62
CA LEU A 198 20.79 -18.68 -35.16
C LEU A 198 20.00 -19.77 -34.41
N LEU A 199 19.21 -20.61 -35.10
CA LEU A 199 18.45 -21.69 -34.48
C LEU A 199 19.29 -22.66 -33.64
N PRO A 200 20.52 -23.06 -34.06
CA PRO A 200 21.35 -23.95 -33.24
C PRO A 200 21.72 -23.35 -31.87
N LEU A 201 21.76 -22.02 -31.76
CA LEU A 201 22.14 -21.30 -30.56
C LEU A 201 21.04 -21.34 -29.48
N LEU A 202 19.81 -21.69 -29.84
CA LEU A 202 18.70 -21.83 -28.89
C LEU A 202 18.90 -22.96 -27.87
N SER A 203 19.86 -23.85 -28.12
CA SER A 203 20.24 -24.95 -27.23
C SER A 203 21.74 -24.97 -26.89
N ASP A 204 22.46 -23.88 -27.17
CA ASP A 204 23.91 -23.80 -26.94
C ASP A 204 24.20 -23.26 -25.53
N ASN A 205 24.64 -24.15 -24.63
CA ASN A 205 24.99 -23.83 -23.25
C ASN A 205 26.15 -22.83 -23.06
N SER A 206 26.82 -22.39 -24.13
CA SER A 206 27.76 -21.27 -24.10
C SER A 206 27.11 -19.88 -24.13
N TYR A 207 25.77 -19.83 -24.20
CA TYR A 207 24.94 -18.63 -24.13
C TYR A 207 24.18 -18.53 -22.80
N HIS A 208 23.75 -17.32 -22.46
CA HIS A 208 22.92 -17.04 -21.29
C HIS A 208 21.45 -17.09 -21.68
N HIS A 209 20.80 -18.21 -21.33
CA HIS A 209 19.39 -18.48 -21.63
C HIS A 209 18.45 -17.90 -20.56
N PHE A 210 17.61 -16.96 -20.96
CA PHE A 210 16.56 -16.37 -20.15
C PHE A 210 15.20 -16.89 -20.59
N VAL A 211 14.34 -17.22 -19.63
CA VAL A 211 12.98 -17.72 -19.87
C VAL A 211 11.99 -16.72 -19.31
N LEU A 212 11.05 -16.28 -20.13
CA LEU A 212 9.98 -15.38 -19.76
C LEU A 212 8.65 -15.97 -20.25
N SER A 213 7.65 -16.06 -19.37
CA SER A 213 6.32 -16.58 -19.69
C SER A 213 5.24 -15.54 -19.40
N THR A 214 4.60 -14.99 -20.42
CA THR A 214 3.62 -13.90 -20.26
C THR A 214 2.68 -13.71 -21.46
N ASP A 215 1.50 -13.18 -21.19
CA ASP A 215 0.50 -12.72 -22.16
C ASP A 215 0.53 -11.18 -22.33
N ASN A 216 1.47 -10.48 -21.69
CA ASN A 216 1.61 -9.04 -21.76
C ASN A 216 2.80 -8.63 -22.62
N ILE A 217 2.52 -8.27 -23.88
CA ILE A 217 3.53 -7.89 -24.88
C ILE A 217 4.40 -6.70 -24.41
N LEU A 218 3.79 -5.70 -23.78
CA LEU A 218 4.52 -4.51 -23.33
C LEU A 218 5.44 -4.82 -22.13
N ALA A 219 4.98 -5.66 -21.22
CA ALA A 219 5.81 -6.12 -20.11
C ALA A 219 6.97 -6.98 -20.61
N ALA A 220 6.72 -7.88 -21.56
CA ALA A 220 7.77 -8.68 -22.18
C ALA A 220 8.84 -7.84 -22.88
N SER A 221 8.42 -6.78 -23.59
CA SER A 221 9.36 -5.89 -24.26
C SER A 221 10.28 -5.16 -23.27
N VAL A 222 9.75 -4.73 -22.11
CA VAL A 222 10.55 -4.08 -21.07
C VAL A 222 11.52 -5.06 -20.39
N VAL A 223 11.10 -6.29 -20.08
CA VAL A 223 11.99 -7.32 -19.51
C VAL A 223 13.17 -7.58 -20.45
N VAL A 224 12.87 -7.88 -21.73
CA VAL A 224 13.91 -8.16 -22.73
C VAL A 224 14.82 -6.94 -22.94
N ALA A 225 14.25 -5.75 -23.15
CA ALA A 225 15.03 -4.53 -23.37
C ALA A 225 15.92 -4.20 -22.17
N SER A 226 15.40 -4.33 -20.94
CA SER A 226 16.16 -4.03 -19.73
C SER A 226 17.30 -5.01 -19.49
N ALA A 227 17.11 -6.30 -19.78
CA ALA A 227 18.17 -7.30 -19.71
C ALA A 227 19.28 -7.04 -20.75
N VAL A 228 18.90 -6.77 -22.00
CA VAL A 228 19.86 -6.50 -23.08
C VAL A 228 20.65 -5.22 -22.82
N GLN A 229 19.99 -4.13 -22.44
CA GLN A 229 20.65 -2.84 -22.18
C GLN A 229 21.56 -2.86 -20.94
N SER A 230 21.26 -3.73 -19.97
CA SER A 230 22.05 -3.81 -18.72
C SER A 230 23.19 -4.81 -18.80
N SER A 231 23.27 -5.61 -19.87
CA SER A 231 24.29 -6.66 -19.99
C SER A 231 25.61 -6.13 -20.55
N LEU A 232 26.71 -6.74 -20.09
CA LEU A 232 28.04 -6.49 -20.61
C LEU A 232 28.33 -7.23 -21.92
N GLN A 233 27.58 -8.31 -22.20
CA GLN A 233 27.72 -9.17 -23.38
C GLN A 233 26.34 -9.48 -23.96
N PRO A 234 25.62 -8.47 -24.50
CA PRO A 234 24.28 -8.66 -25.03
C PRO A 234 24.20 -9.68 -26.18
N GLU A 235 25.29 -9.91 -26.91
CA GLU A 235 25.40 -10.92 -27.98
C GLU A 235 25.35 -12.36 -27.46
N LYS A 236 25.58 -12.56 -26.16
CA LYS A 236 25.47 -13.87 -25.49
C LYS A 236 24.08 -14.16 -24.94
N ILE A 237 23.12 -13.26 -25.11
CA ILE A 237 21.78 -13.41 -24.55
C ILE A 237 20.87 -14.17 -25.53
N VAL A 238 20.20 -15.20 -25.02
CA VAL A 238 19.08 -15.88 -25.68
C VAL A 238 17.85 -15.75 -24.80
N PHE A 239 16.79 -15.14 -25.30
CA PHE A 239 15.48 -15.07 -24.64
C PHE A 239 14.51 -16.06 -25.26
N HIS A 240 13.95 -16.94 -24.44
CA HIS A 240 12.81 -17.78 -24.78
C HIS A 240 11.54 -17.17 -24.19
N VAL A 241 10.78 -16.47 -25.03
CA VAL A 241 9.51 -15.85 -24.67
C VAL A 241 8.38 -16.83 -24.95
N ILE A 242 7.72 -17.29 -23.90
CA ILE A 242 6.59 -18.21 -23.98
C ILE A 242 5.29 -17.44 -23.72
N THR A 243 4.30 -17.61 -24.59
CA THR A 243 3.01 -16.92 -24.51
C THR A 243 1.87 -17.87 -24.80
N ASP A 244 0.64 -17.49 -24.46
CA ASP A 244 -0.54 -18.29 -24.78
C ASP A 244 -0.86 -18.25 -26.30
N LYS A 245 -1.80 -19.10 -26.72
CA LYS A 245 -2.23 -19.17 -28.13
C LYS A 245 -2.86 -17.87 -28.63
N LYS A 246 -3.53 -17.10 -27.76
CA LYS A 246 -4.28 -15.91 -28.14
C LYS A 246 -3.35 -14.72 -28.38
N THR A 247 -2.31 -14.60 -27.58
CA THR A 247 -1.33 -13.52 -27.62
C THR A 247 -0.16 -13.82 -28.55
N TYR A 248 0.07 -15.08 -28.93
CA TYR A 248 1.19 -15.50 -29.80
C TYR A 248 1.41 -14.61 -31.02
N ALA A 249 0.37 -14.35 -31.82
CA ALA A 249 0.48 -13.54 -33.03
C ALA A 249 1.01 -12.12 -32.73
N GLY A 250 0.43 -11.44 -31.75
CA GLY A 250 0.87 -10.10 -31.34
C GLY A 250 2.26 -10.09 -30.72
N MET A 251 2.59 -11.07 -29.87
CA MET A 251 3.92 -11.20 -29.26
C MET A 251 5.01 -11.44 -30.31
N HIS A 252 4.74 -12.34 -31.26
CA HIS A 252 5.65 -12.65 -32.35
C HIS A 252 5.87 -11.42 -33.25
N SER A 253 4.79 -10.74 -33.65
CA SER A 253 4.87 -9.50 -34.43
C SER A 253 5.72 -8.44 -33.74
N TRP A 254 5.59 -8.29 -32.41
CA TRP A 254 6.38 -7.30 -31.68
C TRP A 254 7.88 -7.53 -31.85
N PHE A 255 8.36 -8.74 -31.55
CA PHE A 255 9.79 -9.04 -31.61
C PHE A 255 10.31 -9.16 -33.06
N ALA A 256 9.44 -9.49 -34.02
CA ALA A 256 9.80 -9.52 -35.43
C ALA A 256 9.99 -8.10 -36.01
N LEU A 257 9.13 -7.16 -35.62
CA LEU A 257 9.18 -5.76 -36.05
C LEU A 257 10.12 -4.89 -35.20
N ASN A 258 10.47 -5.33 -33.99
CA ASN A 258 11.34 -4.61 -33.05
C ASN A 258 12.48 -5.53 -32.56
N PRO A 259 13.43 -5.88 -33.43
CA PRO A 259 14.54 -6.74 -33.06
C PRO A 259 15.43 -6.09 -32.00
N VAL A 260 15.86 -6.86 -31.00
CA VAL A 260 16.71 -6.43 -29.88
C VAL A 260 18.17 -6.85 -30.08
N SER A 261 18.71 -6.59 -31.27
CA SER A 261 20.09 -6.94 -31.63
C SER A 261 21.10 -6.30 -30.65
N PRO A 262 22.16 -7.01 -30.24
CA PRO A 262 22.63 -8.31 -30.73
C PRO A 262 22.04 -9.56 -30.06
N ALA A 263 21.06 -9.42 -29.15
CA ALA A 263 20.46 -10.56 -28.46
C ALA A 263 19.55 -11.38 -29.38
N ILE A 264 19.42 -12.67 -29.06
CA ILE A 264 18.57 -13.64 -29.76
C ILE A 264 17.25 -13.75 -29.01
N VAL A 265 16.12 -13.67 -29.72
CA VAL A 265 14.79 -13.86 -29.15
C VAL A 265 14.05 -14.93 -29.93
N GLU A 266 13.54 -15.92 -29.21
CA GLU A 266 12.56 -16.88 -29.69
C GLU A 266 11.21 -16.56 -29.04
N VAL A 267 10.14 -16.62 -29.84
CA VAL A 267 8.77 -16.51 -29.34
C VAL A 267 8.05 -17.83 -29.62
N LYS A 268 7.60 -18.52 -28.57
CA LYS A 268 6.77 -19.73 -28.70
C LYS A 268 5.41 -19.57 -28.04
N GLY A 269 4.38 -20.01 -28.74
CA GLY A 269 3.05 -20.20 -28.18
C GLY A 269 2.95 -21.55 -27.46
N VAL A 270 2.19 -21.62 -26.37
CA VAL A 270 1.92 -22.90 -25.66
C VAL A 270 1.39 -24.02 -26.58
N HIS A 271 0.69 -23.65 -27.65
CA HIS A 271 0.12 -24.55 -28.64
C HIS A 271 1.15 -25.16 -29.61
N GLN A 272 2.41 -24.72 -29.55
CA GLN A 272 3.52 -25.24 -30.35
C GLN A 272 4.34 -26.30 -29.60
N PHE A 273 3.96 -26.62 -28.36
CA PHE A 273 4.56 -27.71 -27.59
C PHE A 273 3.59 -28.90 -27.58
N ASP A 274 3.86 -29.91 -28.41
CA ASP A 274 2.95 -31.06 -28.59
C ASP A 274 2.67 -31.83 -27.30
N TRP A 275 3.61 -31.82 -26.35
CA TRP A 275 3.47 -32.53 -25.08
C TRP A 275 2.63 -31.77 -24.04
N LEU A 276 2.39 -30.47 -24.20
CA LEU A 276 1.57 -29.63 -23.29
C LEU A 276 0.07 -29.89 -23.49
N THR A 277 -0.37 -31.11 -23.23
CA THR A 277 -1.78 -31.51 -23.25
C THR A 277 -2.38 -31.48 -21.85
N ARG A 278 -3.73 -31.45 -21.77
CA ARG A 278 -4.47 -31.51 -20.50
C ARG A 278 -4.11 -32.75 -19.67
N GLU A 279 -3.83 -33.87 -20.34
CA GLU A 279 -3.49 -35.14 -19.70
C GLU A 279 -2.12 -35.10 -19.02
N ASN A 280 -1.16 -34.39 -19.61
CA ASN A 280 0.22 -34.30 -19.11
C ASN A 280 0.40 -33.16 -18.09
N VAL A 281 -0.59 -32.27 -17.99
CA VAL A 281 -0.58 -31.13 -17.08
C VAL A 281 -1.81 -31.19 -16.17
N PRO A 282 -1.76 -31.97 -15.07
CA PRO A 282 -2.92 -32.14 -14.17
C PRO A 282 -3.46 -30.83 -13.59
N VAL A 283 -2.61 -29.79 -13.54
CA VAL A 283 -3.02 -28.47 -13.10
C VAL A 283 -3.95 -27.79 -14.12
N LEU A 284 -3.76 -28.04 -15.42
CA LEU A 284 -4.67 -27.56 -16.47
C LEU A 284 -6.04 -28.23 -16.35
N GLU A 285 -6.07 -29.55 -16.18
CA GLU A 285 -7.32 -30.30 -15.99
C GLU A 285 -8.11 -29.75 -14.78
N ALA A 286 -7.42 -29.53 -13.67
CA ALA A 286 -8.04 -29.04 -12.44
C ALA A 286 -8.61 -27.62 -12.55
N VAL A 287 -7.89 -26.73 -13.24
CA VAL A 287 -8.30 -25.33 -13.42
C VAL A 287 -9.50 -25.22 -14.37
N GLU A 288 -9.55 -26.03 -15.42
CA GLU A 288 -10.59 -25.93 -16.45
C GLU A 288 -11.88 -26.69 -16.10
N ASN A 289 -11.80 -27.82 -15.37
CA ASN A 289 -12.93 -28.71 -15.16
C ASN A 289 -13.73 -28.43 -13.86
N GLN A 290 -13.21 -27.66 -12.91
CA GLN A 290 -13.93 -27.35 -11.67
C GLN A 290 -14.65 -25.99 -11.74
N TYR A 291 -15.95 -26.02 -12.00
CA TYR A 291 -16.83 -24.83 -11.99
C TYR A 291 -16.66 -23.97 -10.72
N GLY A 292 -16.48 -24.61 -9.56
CA GLY A 292 -16.24 -23.92 -8.28
C GLY A 292 -14.93 -23.13 -8.24
N ILE A 293 -13.86 -23.64 -8.86
CA ILE A 293 -12.56 -22.96 -8.96
C ILE A 293 -12.67 -21.77 -9.90
N ARG A 294 -13.25 -21.98 -11.08
CA ARG A 294 -13.47 -20.89 -12.04
C ARG A 294 -14.30 -19.76 -11.43
N ASN A 295 -15.37 -20.06 -10.71
CA ASN A 295 -16.17 -19.06 -10.02
C ASN A 295 -15.44 -18.39 -8.85
N TYR A 296 -14.54 -19.09 -8.18
CA TYR A 296 -13.74 -18.49 -7.11
C TYR A 296 -12.78 -17.42 -7.63
N TYR A 297 -12.13 -17.66 -8.77
CA TYR A 297 -11.14 -16.75 -9.37
C TYR A 297 -11.72 -15.74 -10.38
N HIS A 298 -12.86 -16.03 -11.03
CA HIS A 298 -13.48 -15.15 -12.03
C HIS A 298 -14.90 -14.68 -11.66
N GLY A 299 -15.50 -15.22 -10.60
CA GLY A 299 -16.85 -14.88 -10.18
C GLY A 299 -16.92 -13.64 -9.30
N ASN A 300 -18.07 -13.43 -8.68
CA ASN A 300 -18.30 -12.26 -7.83
C ASN A 300 -17.45 -12.34 -6.54
N HIS A 301 -16.44 -11.48 -6.46
CA HIS A 301 -15.49 -11.42 -5.34
C HIS A 301 -16.10 -10.89 -4.02
N ILE A 302 -17.37 -10.52 -3.99
CA ILE A 302 -18.11 -10.03 -2.80
C ILE A 302 -19.00 -11.13 -2.20
N LEU A 303 -19.37 -12.18 -2.96
CA LEU A 303 -20.24 -13.26 -2.48
C LEU A 303 -19.66 -13.89 -1.21
N GLY A 304 -20.45 -13.85 -0.12
CA GLY A 304 -20.12 -14.40 1.19
C GLY A 304 -19.25 -13.51 2.09
N ALA A 305 -18.88 -12.29 1.67
CA ALA A 305 -18.15 -11.37 2.52
C ALA A 305 -19.11 -10.63 3.47
N ASN A 306 -19.14 -11.03 4.74
CA ASN A 306 -19.77 -10.21 5.77
C ASN A 306 -18.88 -8.98 6.06
N LEU A 307 -19.17 -7.87 5.39
CA LEU A 307 -18.38 -6.62 5.48
C LEU A 307 -18.41 -6.01 6.89
N SER A 308 -19.43 -6.27 7.70
CA SER A 308 -19.52 -5.75 9.06
C SER A 308 -18.50 -6.42 10.01
N ALA A 309 -18.20 -7.70 9.81
CA ALA A 309 -17.24 -8.47 10.61
C ALA A 309 -15.83 -8.55 10.00
N THR A 310 -15.66 -8.17 8.73
CA THR A 310 -14.37 -8.27 8.02
C THR A 310 -13.56 -6.99 8.18
N THR A 311 -12.25 -7.09 8.40
CA THR A 311 -11.34 -5.94 8.41
C THR A 311 -10.84 -5.61 6.99
N PRO A 312 -10.46 -4.36 6.67
CA PRO A 312 -9.90 -4.03 5.35
C PRO A 312 -8.70 -4.90 4.96
N ARG A 313 -7.84 -5.24 5.93
CA ARG A 313 -6.68 -6.12 5.71
C ARG A 313 -7.07 -7.54 5.31
N THR A 314 -8.04 -8.13 6.02
CA THR A 314 -8.52 -9.49 5.70
C THR A 314 -9.28 -9.51 4.37
N PHE A 315 -10.01 -8.43 4.05
CA PHE A 315 -10.64 -8.27 2.75
C PHE A 315 -9.65 -8.16 1.60
N ALA A 316 -8.60 -7.34 1.74
CA ALA A 316 -7.53 -7.22 0.74
C ALA A 316 -6.86 -8.59 0.47
N SER A 317 -6.58 -9.36 1.52
CA SER A 317 -6.03 -10.71 1.40
C SER A 317 -6.99 -11.67 0.67
N LYS A 318 -8.30 -11.61 0.96
CA LYS A 318 -9.32 -12.40 0.23
C LYS A 318 -9.37 -12.03 -1.25
N LEU A 319 -9.31 -10.73 -1.59
CA LEU A 319 -9.29 -10.27 -2.98
C LEU A 319 -8.02 -10.73 -3.71
N GLN A 320 -6.86 -10.59 -3.08
CA GLN A 320 -5.60 -11.07 -3.64
C GLN A 320 -5.68 -12.58 -3.94
N ALA A 321 -6.21 -13.37 -3.02
CA ALA A 321 -6.39 -14.81 -3.19
C ALA A 321 -7.35 -15.19 -4.32
N ARG A 322 -8.17 -14.26 -4.82
CA ARG A 322 -9.08 -14.47 -5.94
C ARG A 322 -8.52 -13.93 -7.27
N SER A 323 -7.25 -13.52 -7.31
CA SER A 323 -6.64 -13.02 -8.55
C SER A 323 -6.65 -14.10 -9.65
N PRO A 324 -7.15 -13.79 -10.86
CA PRO A 324 -7.19 -14.74 -11.97
C PRO A 324 -5.79 -15.13 -12.48
N LYS A 325 -4.74 -14.36 -12.14
CA LYS A 325 -3.35 -14.71 -12.46
C LYS A 325 -2.92 -16.05 -11.85
N TYR A 326 -3.52 -16.45 -10.73
CA TYR A 326 -3.17 -17.70 -10.02
C TYR A 326 -3.62 -18.96 -10.73
N ILE A 327 -4.48 -18.85 -11.73
CA ILE A 327 -4.91 -19.97 -12.57
C ILE A 327 -4.43 -19.82 -14.02
N SER A 328 -3.56 -18.84 -14.29
CA SER A 328 -2.95 -18.68 -15.61
C SER A 328 -2.00 -19.83 -15.90
N LEU A 329 -2.23 -20.54 -17.01
CA LEU A 329 -1.34 -21.60 -17.51
C LEU A 329 0.11 -21.14 -17.56
N LEU A 330 0.37 -19.93 -18.05
CA LEU A 330 1.71 -19.38 -18.21
C LEU A 330 2.50 -19.33 -16.90
N ASN A 331 1.83 -19.15 -15.76
CA ASN A 331 2.47 -19.21 -14.45
C ASN A 331 2.79 -20.64 -14.01
N HIS A 332 1.97 -21.61 -14.42
CA HIS A 332 2.18 -23.03 -14.10
C HIS A 332 3.26 -23.69 -14.97
N LEU A 333 3.57 -23.13 -16.15
CA LEU A 333 4.64 -23.66 -17.02
C LEU A 333 6.03 -23.68 -16.36
N ARG A 334 6.23 -22.88 -15.31
CA ARG A 334 7.51 -22.80 -14.59
C ARG A 334 7.98 -24.14 -14.04
N ILE A 335 7.06 -25.02 -13.62
CA ILE A 335 7.44 -26.35 -13.10
C ILE A 335 7.96 -27.28 -14.20
N TYR A 336 7.73 -26.94 -15.47
CA TYR A 336 8.09 -27.75 -16.64
C TYR A 336 9.28 -27.20 -17.43
N ILE A 337 10.06 -26.29 -16.86
CA ILE A 337 11.24 -25.74 -17.52
C ILE A 337 12.20 -26.86 -18.02
N PRO A 338 12.45 -27.96 -17.27
CA PRO A 338 13.28 -29.06 -17.78
C PRO A 338 12.73 -29.74 -19.06
N GLU A 339 11.41 -29.88 -19.18
CA GLU A 339 10.73 -30.44 -20.35
C GLU A 339 10.64 -29.46 -21.51
N LEU A 340 10.49 -28.17 -21.22
CA LEU A 340 10.49 -27.10 -22.23
C LEU A 340 11.87 -26.96 -22.90
N PHE A 341 12.95 -27.15 -22.13
CA PHE A 341 14.32 -26.95 -22.58
C PHE A 341 15.18 -28.18 -22.30
N PRO A 342 14.99 -29.29 -23.03
CA PRO A 342 15.64 -30.58 -22.74
C PRO A 342 17.18 -30.56 -22.85
N ASN A 343 17.73 -29.64 -23.63
CA ASN A 343 19.15 -29.59 -23.98
C ASN A 343 19.92 -28.48 -23.26
N LEU A 344 19.25 -27.70 -22.39
CA LEU A 344 19.88 -26.64 -21.61
C LEU A 344 20.28 -27.13 -20.22
N ASP A 345 21.42 -26.64 -19.74
CA ASP A 345 22.03 -26.96 -18.46
C ASP A 345 21.53 -26.02 -17.36
N LYS A 346 21.52 -24.71 -17.64
CA LYS A 346 21.07 -23.67 -16.72
C LYS A 346 20.27 -22.58 -17.44
N VAL A 347 19.25 -22.05 -16.77
CA VAL A 347 18.45 -20.93 -17.27
C VAL A 347 18.10 -19.95 -16.17
N VAL A 348 17.95 -18.66 -16.49
CA VAL A 348 17.36 -17.68 -15.60
C VAL A 348 15.89 -17.47 -15.98
N PHE A 349 14.98 -17.79 -15.07
CA PHE A 349 13.57 -17.48 -15.22
C PHE A 349 13.26 -16.07 -14.71
N LEU A 350 12.44 -15.32 -15.44
CA LEU A 350 12.03 -13.95 -15.11
C LEU A 350 10.50 -13.80 -15.19
N ASP A 351 9.91 -13.12 -14.21
CA ASP A 351 8.52 -12.65 -14.30
C ASP A 351 8.40 -11.44 -15.25
N ASP A 352 7.18 -11.14 -15.72
CA ASP A 352 6.92 -10.03 -16.64
C ASP A 352 6.92 -8.64 -15.98
N ASP A 353 6.81 -8.61 -14.66
CA ASP A 353 6.79 -7.42 -13.83
C ASP A 353 8.14 -7.16 -13.16
N VAL A 354 9.23 -7.57 -13.80
CA VAL A 354 10.60 -7.26 -13.38
C VAL A 354 11.29 -6.27 -14.31
N VAL A 355 12.32 -5.61 -13.79
CA VAL A 355 13.25 -4.79 -14.56
C VAL A 355 14.67 -5.19 -14.17
N ILE A 356 15.49 -5.48 -15.16
CA ILE A 356 16.90 -5.80 -14.99
C ILE A 356 17.68 -4.50 -15.07
N GLN A 357 18.51 -4.23 -14.06
CA GLN A 357 19.31 -3.00 -13.95
C GLN A 357 20.81 -3.26 -13.99
N ARG A 358 21.24 -4.53 -13.87
CA ARG A 358 22.64 -4.96 -13.87
C ARG A 358 22.80 -6.22 -14.69
N ASP A 359 24.04 -6.48 -15.12
CA ASP A 359 24.38 -7.69 -15.85
C ASP A 359 24.12 -8.95 -15.01
N LEU A 360 23.35 -9.88 -15.57
CA LEU A 360 22.94 -11.11 -14.90
C LEU A 360 23.83 -12.31 -15.26
N SER A 361 24.79 -12.14 -16.17
CA SER A 361 25.75 -13.20 -16.53
C SER A 361 26.44 -13.87 -15.32
N PRO A 362 26.78 -13.16 -14.22
CA PRO A 362 27.44 -13.81 -13.08
C PRO A 362 26.57 -14.85 -12.36
N LEU A 363 25.24 -14.86 -12.58
CA LEU A 363 24.35 -15.89 -12.00
C LEU A 363 24.72 -17.31 -12.44
N TRP A 364 25.21 -17.50 -13.68
CA TRP A 364 25.61 -18.83 -14.18
C TRP A 364 26.81 -19.40 -13.43
N GLY A 365 27.68 -18.52 -12.93
CA GLY A 365 28.87 -18.86 -12.15
C GLY A 365 28.60 -19.15 -10.67
N ILE A 366 27.38 -18.97 -10.18
CA ILE A 366 27.02 -19.31 -8.79
C ILE A 366 27.02 -20.84 -8.65
N ASP A 367 27.79 -21.34 -7.69
CA ASP A 367 27.73 -22.73 -7.25
C ASP A 367 26.48 -22.95 -6.40
N LEU A 368 25.51 -23.67 -6.95
CA LEU A 368 24.27 -24.00 -6.24
C LEU A 368 24.46 -25.16 -5.25
N GLY A 369 25.64 -25.78 -5.17
CA GLY A 369 25.94 -26.89 -4.26
C GLY A 369 25.13 -28.14 -4.61
N GLY A 370 24.96 -28.42 -5.90
CA GLY A 370 24.14 -29.52 -6.41
C GLY A 370 22.62 -29.32 -6.28
N LYS A 371 22.18 -28.14 -5.84
CA LYS A 371 20.76 -27.78 -5.74
C LYS A 371 20.22 -27.27 -7.07
N VAL A 372 18.89 -27.29 -7.20
CA VAL A 372 18.19 -27.00 -8.45
C VAL A 372 17.96 -25.51 -8.66
N ASN A 373 17.60 -24.77 -7.61
CA ASN A 373 17.15 -23.38 -7.71
C ASN A 373 18.04 -22.44 -6.89
N GLY A 374 18.61 -21.42 -7.53
CA GLY A 374 19.17 -20.26 -6.86
C GLY A 374 18.11 -19.17 -6.73
N ALA A 375 17.73 -18.83 -5.50
CA ALA A 375 16.65 -17.88 -5.22
C ALA A 375 16.95 -17.01 -4.00
N VAL A 376 16.41 -15.79 -3.99
CA VAL A 376 16.47 -14.93 -2.79
C VAL A 376 15.48 -15.44 -1.76
N GLU A 377 15.96 -15.68 -0.54
CA GLU A 377 15.12 -16.03 0.60
C GLU A 377 14.31 -14.81 1.09
N THR A 378 13.03 -15.01 1.36
CA THR A 378 12.10 -13.96 1.78
C THR A 378 11.81 -13.98 3.27
N CYS A 379 12.62 -14.68 4.07
CA CYS A 379 12.58 -14.59 5.54
C CYS A 379 13.78 -13.87 6.16
N ARG A 380 14.74 -13.44 5.32
CA ARG A 380 15.98 -12.79 5.72
C ARG A 380 16.10 -11.47 4.96
N GLY A 381 15.79 -10.37 5.62
CA GLY A 381 15.93 -9.02 5.07
C GLY A 381 15.37 -7.96 5.99
N GLU A 382 15.72 -6.71 5.70
CA GLU A 382 15.31 -5.54 6.50
C GLU A 382 13.85 -5.13 6.23
N ASP A 383 13.30 -5.49 5.07
CA ASP A 383 11.88 -5.24 4.76
C ASP A 383 11.00 -6.26 5.50
N GLU A 384 10.43 -5.83 6.63
CA GLU A 384 9.54 -6.66 7.44
C GLU A 384 8.24 -7.07 6.74
N TRP A 385 7.89 -6.46 5.61
CA TRP A 385 6.61 -6.71 4.95
C TRP A 385 6.73 -7.74 3.81
N VAL A 386 7.86 -7.78 3.11
CA VAL A 386 8.13 -8.71 1.99
C VAL A 386 9.20 -9.74 2.33
N MET A 387 10.18 -9.40 3.17
CA MET A 387 11.33 -10.23 3.52
C MET A 387 11.19 -10.92 4.90
N SER A 388 9.96 -10.99 5.44
CA SER A 388 9.61 -11.72 6.67
C SER A 388 8.74 -12.97 6.44
N LYS A 389 8.61 -13.41 5.19
CA LYS A 389 7.73 -14.53 4.80
C LYS A 389 8.35 -15.88 5.12
N ARG A 390 7.59 -16.67 5.85
CA ARG A 390 7.83 -18.08 6.18
C ARG A 390 6.65 -18.93 5.72
N PHE A 391 6.75 -20.23 5.84
CA PHE A 391 5.70 -21.16 5.44
C PHE A 391 4.36 -20.85 6.12
N ARG A 392 4.36 -20.40 7.38
CA ARG A 392 3.14 -19.94 8.09
C ARG A 392 2.34 -18.85 7.36
N ASN A 393 2.97 -18.09 6.47
CA ASN A 393 2.29 -17.04 5.70
C ASN A 393 1.54 -17.58 4.48
N TYR A 394 1.87 -18.79 4.02
CA TYR A 394 1.35 -19.37 2.78
C TYR A 394 0.40 -20.55 3.02
N PHE A 395 0.61 -21.31 4.11
CA PHE A 395 -0.14 -22.53 4.38
C PHE A 395 -1.05 -22.41 5.60
N ASN A 396 -2.16 -23.14 5.55
CA ASN A 396 -3.08 -23.29 6.67
C ASN A 396 -2.60 -24.39 7.63
N PHE A 397 -1.85 -24.02 8.67
CA PHE A 397 -1.31 -24.97 9.66
C PHE A 397 -2.36 -25.63 10.55
N SER A 398 -3.63 -25.21 10.50
CA SER A 398 -4.73 -25.96 11.11
C SER A 398 -5.11 -27.21 10.31
N HIS A 399 -4.66 -27.33 9.05
CA HIS A 399 -4.95 -28.49 8.21
C HIS A 399 -4.00 -29.67 8.56
N PRO A 400 -4.50 -30.88 8.83
CA PRO A 400 -3.67 -32.01 9.30
C PRO A 400 -2.52 -32.39 8.36
N LEU A 401 -2.74 -32.35 7.04
CA LEU A 401 -1.67 -32.62 6.07
C LEU A 401 -0.54 -31.57 6.11
N VAL A 402 -0.85 -30.33 6.47
CA VAL A 402 0.15 -29.26 6.57
C VAL A 402 0.96 -29.44 7.84
N SER A 403 0.31 -29.48 9.00
CA SER A 403 0.98 -29.57 10.30
C SER A 403 1.81 -30.83 10.48
N LYS A 404 1.45 -31.93 9.80
CA LYS A 404 2.23 -33.18 9.81
C LYS A 404 3.49 -33.13 8.93
N ASN A 405 3.49 -32.39 7.83
CA ASN A 405 4.52 -32.50 6.80
C ASN A 405 5.40 -31.25 6.64
N LEU A 406 4.92 -30.08 7.08
CA LEU A 406 5.59 -28.79 6.91
C LEU A 406 5.89 -28.17 8.28
N ASP A 407 6.96 -27.39 8.37
CA ASP A 407 7.28 -26.58 9.56
C ASP A 407 6.92 -25.11 9.29
N PRO A 408 6.14 -24.44 10.19
CA PRO A 408 5.75 -23.04 10.02
C PRO A 408 6.93 -22.06 9.98
N GLU A 409 8.09 -22.45 10.52
CA GLU A 409 9.29 -21.65 10.58
C GLU A 409 10.18 -21.77 9.35
N GLU A 410 9.89 -22.69 8.42
CA GLU A 410 10.66 -22.82 7.18
C GLU A 410 10.64 -21.50 6.39
N CYS A 411 11.83 -21.12 5.92
CA CYS A 411 12.04 -19.91 5.14
C CYS A 411 11.36 -20.04 3.78
N ALA A 412 10.57 -19.03 3.39
CA ALA A 412 10.11 -18.95 2.02
C ALA A 412 11.20 -18.32 1.13
N TRP A 413 11.05 -18.50 -0.18
CA TRP A 413 11.92 -17.88 -1.18
C TRP A 413 11.08 -17.16 -2.23
N ALA A 414 11.73 -16.27 -2.97
CA ALA A 414 11.11 -15.41 -3.95
C ALA A 414 10.96 -16.14 -5.29
N TYR A 415 9.73 -16.24 -5.77
CA TYR A 415 9.50 -16.55 -7.18
C TYR A 415 9.58 -15.26 -8.00
N GLY A 416 10.15 -15.34 -9.20
CA GLY A 416 10.07 -14.31 -10.23
C GLY A 416 11.40 -13.82 -10.76
N MET A 417 12.49 -14.18 -10.08
CA MET A 417 13.81 -14.27 -10.69
C MET A 417 14.56 -15.41 -10.04
N ASN A 418 14.90 -16.42 -10.83
CA ASN A 418 15.46 -17.66 -10.33
C ASN A 418 16.47 -18.20 -11.36
N ILE A 419 17.66 -18.59 -10.89
CA ILE A 419 18.59 -19.38 -11.70
C ILE A 419 18.30 -20.86 -11.44
N PHE A 420 18.01 -21.62 -12.48
CA PHE A 420 17.71 -23.04 -12.38
C PHE A 420 18.81 -23.87 -13.03
N ASP A 421 19.31 -24.87 -12.32
CA ASP A 421 20.14 -25.95 -12.85
C ASP A 421 19.24 -27.10 -13.31
N LEU A 422 19.07 -27.21 -14.62
CA LEU A 422 18.18 -28.18 -15.25
C LEU A 422 18.77 -29.58 -15.23
N ASN A 423 20.09 -29.71 -15.20
CA ASN A 423 20.77 -31.01 -15.05
C ASN A 423 20.53 -31.61 -13.67
N ALA A 424 20.58 -30.79 -12.63
CA ALA A 424 20.18 -31.18 -11.29
C ALA A 424 18.67 -31.46 -11.25
N TRP A 425 17.85 -30.58 -11.82
CA TRP A 425 16.38 -30.70 -11.78
C TRP A 425 15.88 -32.03 -12.34
N ARG A 426 16.38 -32.45 -13.51
CA ARG A 426 15.99 -33.71 -14.18
C ARG A 426 16.21 -34.96 -13.31
N LYS A 427 17.09 -34.89 -12.29
CA LYS A 427 17.42 -36.00 -11.39
C LYS A 427 16.57 -36.02 -10.11
N THR A 428 15.57 -35.14 -10.01
CA THR A 428 14.71 -34.99 -8.84
C THR A 428 13.27 -35.39 -9.14
N ASN A 429 12.44 -35.49 -8.10
CA ASN A 429 10.99 -35.71 -8.16
C ASN A 429 10.19 -34.40 -7.89
N ILE A 430 10.79 -33.23 -8.18
CA ILE A 430 10.19 -31.92 -7.90
C ILE A 430 8.84 -31.78 -8.61
N ARG A 431 8.74 -32.17 -9.90
CA ARG A 431 7.49 -32.05 -10.67
C ARG A 431 6.40 -32.96 -10.11
N GLU A 432 6.73 -34.21 -9.78
CA GLU A 432 5.80 -35.18 -9.20
C GLU A 432 5.28 -34.70 -7.84
N THR A 433 6.16 -34.15 -7.01
CA THR A 433 5.82 -33.58 -5.70
C THR A 433 4.90 -32.38 -5.87
N TYR A 434 5.22 -31.48 -6.80
CA TYR A 434 4.37 -30.33 -7.12
C TYR A 434 2.96 -30.76 -7.53
N HIS A 435 2.84 -31.73 -8.45
CA HIS A 435 1.55 -32.26 -8.88
C HIS A 435 0.77 -32.94 -7.76
N SER A 436 1.43 -33.74 -6.93
CA SER A 436 0.79 -34.42 -5.81
C SER A 436 0.16 -33.41 -4.84
N TRP A 437 0.91 -32.38 -4.44
CA TRP A 437 0.41 -31.36 -3.53
C TRP A 437 -0.70 -30.51 -4.13
N VAL A 438 -0.61 -30.14 -5.42
CA VAL A 438 -1.72 -29.45 -6.10
C VAL A 438 -2.98 -30.31 -6.08
N LYS A 439 -2.89 -31.60 -6.41
CA LYS A 439 -4.01 -32.54 -6.35
C LYS A 439 -4.61 -32.65 -4.95
N GLU A 440 -3.79 -32.72 -3.91
CA GLU A 440 -4.30 -32.76 -2.52
C GLU A 440 -5.00 -31.46 -2.13
N ASN A 441 -4.46 -30.29 -2.48
CA ASN A 441 -5.12 -29.03 -2.19
C ASN A 441 -6.49 -28.91 -2.90
N LEU A 442 -6.60 -29.42 -4.12
CA LEU A 442 -7.85 -29.47 -4.87
C LEU A 442 -8.88 -30.39 -4.20
N LYS A 443 -8.48 -31.61 -3.80
CA LYS A 443 -9.33 -32.54 -3.05
C LYS A 443 -9.81 -31.93 -1.72
N SER A 444 -8.98 -31.10 -1.10
CA SER A 444 -9.30 -30.38 0.13
C SER A 444 -10.04 -29.05 -0.10
N ASN A 445 -10.64 -28.81 -1.28
CA ASN A 445 -11.37 -27.57 -1.60
C ASN A 445 -10.54 -26.28 -1.35
N LEU A 446 -9.26 -26.30 -1.72
CA LEU A 446 -8.32 -25.17 -1.59
C LEU A 446 -8.08 -24.71 -0.14
N THR A 447 -8.19 -25.62 0.83
CA THR A 447 -8.00 -25.31 2.26
C THR A 447 -6.56 -25.42 2.74
N ILE A 448 -5.66 -26.05 1.97
CA ILE A 448 -4.22 -26.15 2.30
C ILE A 448 -3.54 -24.79 2.03
N TRP A 449 -3.79 -24.20 0.87
CA TRP A 449 -3.45 -22.82 0.52
C TRP A 449 -4.41 -22.25 -0.52
N LYS A 450 -4.50 -20.93 -0.59
CA LYS A 450 -5.42 -20.19 -1.50
C LYS A 450 -4.71 -19.45 -2.64
N LEU A 451 -3.38 -19.46 -2.68
CA LEU A 451 -2.57 -18.59 -3.53
C LEU A 451 -1.76 -19.38 -4.56
N GLY A 452 -1.89 -19.04 -5.84
CA GLY A 452 -0.90 -19.19 -6.91
C GLY A 452 -0.01 -20.44 -6.99
N THR A 453 1.13 -20.25 -7.66
CA THR A 453 2.13 -21.29 -7.97
C THR A 453 3.27 -21.36 -6.96
N LEU A 454 3.47 -20.30 -6.16
CA LEU A 454 4.55 -20.26 -5.17
C LEU A 454 4.35 -21.29 -4.04
N PRO A 455 3.20 -21.41 -3.36
CA PRO A 455 3.05 -22.40 -2.29
C PRO A 455 3.37 -23.85 -2.70
N PRO A 456 2.83 -24.41 -3.81
CA PRO A 456 3.23 -25.75 -4.21
C PRO A 456 4.70 -25.83 -4.63
N ALA A 457 5.30 -24.75 -5.15
CA ALA A 457 6.74 -24.69 -5.43
C ALA A 457 7.60 -24.67 -4.14
N LEU A 458 7.19 -23.95 -3.10
CA LEU A 458 7.88 -23.94 -1.80
C LEU A 458 8.01 -25.37 -1.25
N ILE A 459 6.95 -26.18 -1.37
CA ILE A 459 6.96 -27.57 -0.95
C ILE A 459 7.83 -28.42 -1.89
N ALA A 460 7.61 -28.32 -3.19
CA ALA A 460 8.27 -29.17 -4.19
C ALA A 460 9.79 -28.97 -4.23
N PHE A 461 10.26 -27.74 -4.06
CA PHE A 461 11.68 -27.40 -4.05
C PHE A 461 12.32 -27.49 -2.67
N ARG A 462 11.62 -27.99 -1.64
CA ARG A 462 12.20 -28.10 -0.30
C ARG A 462 13.46 -28.98 -0.32
N GLY A 463 14.57 -28.44 0.18
CA GLY A 463 15.89 -29.09 0.11
C GLY A 463 16.65 -28.88 -1.21
N HIS A 464 16.00 -28.32 -2.24
CA HIS A 464 16.57 -28.09 -3.58
C HIS A 464 16.81 -26.60 -3.89
N VAL A 465 16.77 -25.71 -2.89
CA VAL A 465 17.02 -24.27 -3.05
C VAL A 465 18.33 -23.84 -2.40
N HIS A 466 19.16 -23.16 -3.17
CA HIS A 466 20.33 -22.41 -2.74
C HIS A 466 19.95 -20.94 -2.58
N ALA A 467 20.19 -20.37 -1.39
CA ALA A 467 19.93 -18.96 -1.16
C ALA A 467 20.99 -18.10 -1.86
N ILE A 468 20.58 -17.17 -2.72
CA ILE A 468 21.49 -16.20 -3.35
C ILE A 468 21.38 -14.83 -2.66
N ASP A 469 22.38 -13.97 -2.88
CA ASP A 469 22.44 -12.62 -2.29
C ASP A 469 21.14 -11.82 -2.59
N PRO A 470 20.48 -11.21 -1.59
CA PRO A 470 19.27 -10.41 -1.78
C PRO A 470 19.40 -9.26 -2.79
N LYS A 471 20.62 -8.76 -3.05
CA LYS A 471 20.87 -7.73 -4.08
C LYS A 471 20.51 -8.21 -5.50
N TRP A 472 20.47 -9.52 -5.73
CA TRP A 472 20.07 -10.07 -7.01
C TRP A 472 18.59 -9.79 -7.33
N HIS A 473 17.70 -9.84 -6.33
CA HIS A 473 16.25 -9.75 -6.53
C HIS A 473 15.56 -8.94 -5.43
N MET A 474 15.29 -7.67 -5.72
CA MET A 474 14.52 -6.80 -4.84
C MET A 474 13.02 -6.91 -5.13
N LEU A 475 12.25 -7.16 -4.09
CA LEU A 475 10.80 -7.36 -4.14
C LEU A 475 10.07 -6.18 -3.50
N GLY A 476 8.75 -6.12 -3.69
CA GLY A 476 7.83 -5.28 -2.93
C GLY A 476 7.29 -4.08 -3.69
N LEU A 477 7.80 -3.81 -4.90
CA LEU A 477 7.53 -2.56 -5.61
C LEU A 477 6.07 -2.45 -6.08
N GLY A 478 5.34 -3.57 -6.19
CA GLY A 478 3.91 -3.58 -6.52
C GLY A 478 2.99 -3.55 -5.31
N TYR A 479 3.53 -3.40 -4.10
CA TYR A 479 2.75 -3.41 -2.87
C TYR A 479 2.94 -2.18 -1.98
N GLN A 480 4.16 -1.66 -1.89
CA GLN A 480 4.52 -0.60 -0.96
C GLN A 480 4.81 0.71 -1.67
N ASN A 481 4.16 1.78 -1.20
CA ASN A 481 4.42 3.14 -1.69
C ASN A 481 5.67 3.77 -1.05
N LYS A 482 6.10 3.28 0.12
CA LYS A 482 7.29 3.78 0.80
C LYS A 482 8.41 2.78 0.58
N THR A 483 9.19 3.01 -0.46
CA THR A 483 10.34 2.16 -0.81
C THR A 483 11.57 3.03 -0.89
N ASP A 484 12.68 2.55 -0.34
CA ASP A 484 13.97 3.25 -0.45
C ASP A 484 14.49 3.21 -1.89
N ILE A 485 14.52 4.37 -2.53
CA ILE A 485 14.95 4.53 -3.92
C ILE A 485 16.42 4.17 -4.10
N GLU A 486 17.27 4.40 -3.10
CA GLU A 486 18.69 4.05 -3.19
C GLU A 486 18.84 2.52 -3.31
N SER A 487 18.15 1.76 -2.46
CA SER A 487 18.10 0.31 -2.55
C SER A 487 17.51 -0.19 -3.88
N VAL A 488 16.44 0.45 -4.37
CA VAL A 488 15.88 0.15 -5.71
C VAL A 488 16.94 0.33 -6.78
N SER A 489 17.70 1.44 -6.77
CA SER A 489 18.73 1.71 -7.79
C SER A 489 19.94 0.77 -7.76
N ARG A 490 20.21 0.16 -6.60
CA ARG A 490 21.36 -0.74 -6.39
C ARG A 490 21.04 -2.20 -6.71
N ALA A 491 19.78 -2.60 -6.66
CA ALA A 491 19.36 -3.98 -6.93
C ALA A 491 19.60 -4.38 -8.40
N ALA A 492 20.03 -5.62 -8.62
CA ALA A 492 20.25 -6.15 -9.97
C ALA A 492 18.93 -6.34 -10.73
N VAL A 493 17.92 -6.87 -10.05
CA VAL A 493 16.56 -7.04 -10.56
C VAL A 493 15.59 -6.44 -9.56
N ILE A 494 14.71 -5.56 -10.03
CA ILE A 494 13.61 -5.02 -9.23
C ILE A 494 12.29 -5.62 -9.70
N HIS A 495 11.43 -5.99 -8.74
CA HIS A 495 10.22 -6.74 -9.01
C HIS A 495 9.00 -6.00 -8.50
N TYR A 496 8.10 -5.62 -9.42
CA TYR A 496 6.81 -5.00 -9.14
C TYR A 496 5.75 -6.04 -8.73
N ASN A 497 6.15 -7.04 -7.94
CA ASN A 497 5.23 -8.04 -7.42
C ASN A 497 4.14 -7.38 -6.57
N GLY A 498 2.90 -7.79 -6.77
CA GLY A 498 1.72 -7.15 -6.18
C GLY A 498 0.75 -6.58 -7.21
N GLN A 499 -0.09 -5.64 -6.79
CA GLN A 499 -1.17 -5.10 -7.63
C GLN A 499 -0.80 -3.79 -8.34
N SER A 500 0.11 -3.00 -7.77
CA SER A 500 0.50 -1.69 -8.28
C SER A 500 1.57 -1.83 -9.37
N LYS A 501 1.17 -2.31 -10.55
CA LYS A 501 2.08 -2.46 -11.71
C LYS A 501 2.44 -1.12 -12.34
N PRO A 502 3.66 -0.96 -12.89
CA PRO A 502 4.13 0.31 -13.43
C PRO A 502 3.34 0.77 -14.66
N TRP A 503 2.79 -0.16 -15.44
CA TRP A 503 1.93 0.10 -16.60
C TRP A 503 0.46 0.37 -16.25
N LEU A 504 0.10 0.39 -14.97
CA LEU A 504 -1.25 0.71 -14.50
C LEU A 504 -1.29 2.08 -13.82
N GLN A 505 -2.45 2.73 -13.87
CA GLN A 505 -2.68 4.01 -13.18
C GLN A 505 -2.47 3.89 -11.67
N ILE A 506 -2.81 2.74 -11.09
CA ILE A 506 -2.62 2.42 -9.66
C ILE A 506 -1.16 2.09 -9.28
N GLY A 507 -0.24 2.13 -10.25
CA GLY A 507 1.21 1.99 -10.02
C GLY A 507 1.76 3.21 -9.27
N PHE A 508 2.82 3.00 -8.49
CA PHE A 508 3.43 4.09 -7.72
C PHE A 508 4.27 4.99 -8.62
N GLU A 509 3.93 6.28 -8.67
CA GLU A 509 4.52 7.25 -9.59
C GLU A 509 6.04 7.36 -9.45
N HIS A 510 6.56 7.38 -8.22
CA HIS A 510 7.99 7.49 -7.95
C HIS A 510 8.80 6.24 -8.37
N LEU A 511 8.15 5.07 -8.55
CA LEU A 511 8.79 3.83 -9.02
C LEU A 511 8.61 3.60 -10.52
N ARG A 512 7.65 4.28 -11.16
CA ARG A 512 7.34 4.12 -12.59
C ARG A 512 8.52 4.45 -13.52
N PRO A 513 9.36 5.48 -13.26
CA PRO A 513 10.51 5.82 -14.12
C PRO A 513 11.52 4.68 -14.33
N PHE A 514 11.70 3.80 -13.35
CA PHE A 514 12.60 2.64 -13.50
C PHE A 514 12.12 1.66 -14.57
N TRP A 515 10.82 1.61 -14.83
CA TRP A 515 10.22 0.75 -15.85
C TRP A 515 10.02 1.49 -17.18
N THR A 516 9.52 2.73 -17.16
CA THR A 516 9.19 3.48 -18.39
C THR A 516 10.40 3.88 -19.22
N LYS A 517 11.59 3.98 -18.62
CA LYS A 517 12.83 4.27 -19.36
C LYS A 517 13.18 3.22 -20.43
N TYR A 518 12.61 2.02 -20.35
CA TYR A 518 12.80 0.94 -21.33
C TYR A 518 11.72 0.88 -22.41
N ILE A 519 10.74 1.80 -22.38
CA ILE A 519 9.73 1.91 -23.44
C ILE A 519 10.25 2.81 -24.55
N ASN A 520 10.22 2.33 -25.78
CA ASN A 520 10.51 3.15 -26.95
C ASN A 520 9.25 3.95 -27.37
N TYR A 521 9.12 5.16 -26.86
CA TYR A 521 8.00 6.06 -27.19
C TYR A 521 8.00 6.56 -28.64
N SER A 522 9.12 6.43 -29.36
CA SER A 522 9.18 6.73 -30.80
C SER A 522 8.60 5.62 -31.67
N ASN A 523 8.33 4.43 -31.11
CA ASN A 523 7.69 3.34 -31.83
C ASN A 523 6.24 3.67 -32.20
N ASP A 524 5.87 3.43 -33.45
CA ASP A 524 4.54 3.78 -33.98
C ASP A 524 3.39 3.09 -33.25
N PHE A 525 3.55 1.83 -32.82
CA PHE A 525 2.50 1.14 -32.06
C PHE A 525 2.36 1.73 -30.65
N VAL A 526 3.48 2.03 -29.98
CA VAL A 526 3.49 2.63 -28.64
C VAL A 526 2.83 4.01 -28.66
N ARG A 527 3.22 4.87 -29.59
CA ARG A 527 2.66 6.22 -29.75
C ARG A 527 1.17 6.18 -30.12
N ASN A 528 0.81 5.41 -31.14
CA ASN A 528 -0.58 5.41 -31.63
C ASN A 528 -1.57 4.69 -30.69
N CYS A 529 -1.09 3.84 -29.78
CA CYS A 529 -1.92 3.25 -28.75
C CYS A 529 -1.88 4.03 -27.42
N HIS A 530 -1.23 5.20 -27.38
CA HIS A 530 -1.16 6.08 -26.20
C HIS A 530 -0.68 5.32 -24.95
N ILE A 531 0.41 4.55 -25.09
CA ILE A 531 0.97 3.78 -23.98
C ILE A 531 1.49 4.76 -22.93
N LEU A 532 0.80 4.85 -21.80
CA LEU A 532 1.15 5.71 -20.65
C LEU A 532 1.19 7.21 -20.97
N GLU A 533 0.57 7.65 -22.06
CA GLU A 533 0.25 9.07 -22.25
C GLU A 533 -0.96 9.41 -21.36
N SER A 534 -0.81 10.46 -20.55
CA SER A 534 -1.84 11.02 -19.67
C SER A 534 -2.66 12.08 -20.38
#